data_AF-A0A3M2AVW4-F1
#
_entry.id   AF-A0A3M2AVW4-F1
#
_cell.length_a   1.000
_cell.length_b   1.000
_cell.length_c   1.000
_cell.angle_alpha   90.00
_cell.angle_beta   90.00
_cell.angle_gamma   90.00
#
_symmetry.space_group_name_H-M   'P 1'
#
loop_
_entity.id
_entity.type
_entity.pdbx_description
1 polymer ?
#
loop_
_entity_poly.entity_id
_entity_poly.type
_entity_poly.pdbx_seq_one_letter_code
_entity_poly.pdbx_strand_id
1 'polypeptide(L)'
;PYAGQIEQAFPRRWNPQKRAWEFYNSGGGTLGVDGFPDGIPARSQFLGGGDTAWLVAHEFHHQMESFGAFSLANREDERIVFNHPEPRYRRKNPDGSVAMNPWNTAGKHGEHWNVMAYWDRQLSDAQWLRLYFGEAVIVRDADGDGLPDDDPRLPLDEKRFGSDPKRAQTDGQMNDLRKAMLSTWAPAPLQYTFVKPAWQSRIPNPRKADQDDDGLPDTVDPYPLYPWQPFVWYARATVDGDPSEWEHIPPVGVLEQDGLELTLKHCHDGDNYYALFVITGDWERLYAGFDGEGQGVFATESVIFFEARNRGEVEARTLWRDAPGLQWKATRRRDRTTVIELSIPNGGESRWFWMGGGREIGIYADVYQANGAGYSLYEPYDVFYCVMQEPSGELPLPAGAPQELRRETATRVFTPTQAEGLQLGAGWEIRNGAWTYDGHEESHIRITGLNATEFDLWVELEATQDAVLAAFLPTTPETAMGAGRDYVLFVGGYLNTRTRFRLFGVETAESGQMMTPGRHTLQLSRREGKLWALFDGKPILYARDPNPTQPIATLAIIGGYSGKQRIYEIRARWK
;
A
#
# COMPACT_ATOMS: atom_id res chain seq x y z
N PRO A 1 -41.21 -4.86 26.04
CA PRO A 1 -40.82 -4.67 24.62
C PRO A 1 -39.78 -5.73 24.28
N TYR A 2 -39.80 -6.27 23.05
CA TYR A 2 -38.81 -7.28 22.64
C TYR A 2 -37.47 -6.60 22.37
N ALA A 3 -36.38 -7.14 22.93
CA ALA A 3 -35.04 -6.75 22.53
C ALA A 3 -34.72 -7.38 21.16
N GLY A 4 -33.96 -6.68 20.33
CA GLY A 4 -33.51 -7.20 19.03
C GLY A 4 -34.57 -7.13 17.94
N GLN A 5 -35.52 -6.19 18.02
CA GLN A 5 -36.61 -6.11 17.05
C GLN A 5 -36.10 -5.52 15.73
N ILE A 6 -36.44 -6.17 14.62
CA ILE A 6 -36.21 -5.67 13.25
C ILE A 6 -37.56 -5.46 12.57
N GLU A 7 -37.80 -4.26 12.09
CA GLU A 7 -38.97 -3.93 11.27
C GLU A 7 -38.51 -3.51 9.86
N GLN A 8 -38.87 -4.31 8.87
CA GLN A 8 -38.56 -4.01 7.48
C GLN A 8 -39.85 -3.79 6.68
N ALA A 9 -39.92 -2.67 5.97
CA ALA A 9 -41.02 -2.36 5.07
C ALA A 9 -40.58 -2.43 3.60
N PHE A 10 -41.43 -2.95 2.72
CA PHE A 10 -41.17 -3.01 1.27
C PHE A 10 -42.13 -2.10 0.47
N PRO A 11 -42.17 -0.78 0.73
CA PRO A 11 -43.03 0.11 -0.02
C PRO A 11 -42.50 0.28 -1.45
N ARG A 12 -43.41 0.43 -2.40
CA ARG A 12 -43.09 0.67 -3.82
C ARG A 12 -43.59 2.04 -4.27
N ARG A 13 -42.86 2.67 -5.17
CA ARG A 13 -43.27 3.89 -5.90
C ARG A 13 -43.25 3.66 -7.40
N TRP A 14 -44.15 4.31 -8.10
CA TRP A 14 -44.12 4.32 -9.56
C TRP A 14 -43.02 5.26 -10.04
N ASN A 15 -42.08 4.75 -10.84
CA ASN A 15 -41.09 5.55 -11.55
C ASN A 15 -41.61 5.81 -12.98
N PRO A 16 -42.06 7.03 -13.31
CA PRO A 16 -42.64 7.33 -14.62
C PRO A 16 -41.62 7.31 -15.76
N GLN A 17 -40.33 7.56 -15.48
CA GLN A 17 -39.27 7.53 -16.49
C GLN A 17 -38.99 6.10 -16.94
N LYS A 18 -38.92 5.16 -15.99
CA LYS A 18 -38.73 3.73 -16.27
C LYS A 18 -40.03 2.98 -16.55
N ARG A 19 -41.18 3.62 -16.30
CA ARG A 19 -42.52 3.01 -16.37
C ARG A 19 -42.62 1.70 -15.57
N ALA A 20 -42.07 1.72 -14.37
CA ALA A 20 -42.00 0.54 -13.50
C ALA A 20 -42.25 0.92 -12.03
N TRP A 21 -42.72 -0.04 -11.24
CA TRP A 21 -42.73 0.08 -9.78
C TRP A 21 -41.35 -0.25 -9.23
N GLU A 22 -40.79 0.63 -8.41
CA GLU A 22 -39.50 0.46 -7.74
C GLU A 22 -39.70 0.43 -6.22
N PHE A 23 -38.94 -0.39 -5.51
CA PHE A 23 -38.92 -0.35 -4.05
C PHE A 23 -38.23 0.92 -3.56
N TYR A 24 -38.71 1.50 -2.45
CA TYR A 24 -37.96 2.55 -1.78
C TYR A 24 -36.73 1.96 -1.09
N ASN A 25 -35.62 2.67 -1.20
CA ASN A 25 -34.38 2.36 -0.50
C ASN A 25 -34.19 3.32 0.69
N SER A 26 -33.47 2.88 1.72
CA SER A 26 -33.04 3.69 2.87
C SER A 26 -31.70 3.16 3.38
N GLY A 27 -30.88 4.03 3.97
CA GLY A 27 -29.66 3.61 4.70
C GLY A 27 -29.94 2.84 5.99
N GLY A 28 -31.19 2.85 6.45
CA GLY A 28 -31.62 2.24 7.71
C GLY A 28 -31.53 3.18 8.90
N GLY A 29 -31.96 2.71 10.06
CA GLY A 29 -31.87 3.44 11.31
C GLY A 29 -32.24 2.59 12.51
N THR A 30 -31.43 2.70 13.55
CA THR A 30 -31.67 2.04 14.84
C THR A 30 -32.06 3.08 15.87
N LEU A 31 -33.27 2.93 16.42
CA LEU A 31 -33.81 3.78 17.48
C LEU A 31 -33.55 3.14 18.83
N GLY A 32 -33.31 3.97 19.86
CA GLY A 32 -33.18 3.50 21.25
C GLY A 32 -31.79 2.99 21.62
N VAL A 33 -30.75 3.31 20.83
CA VAL A 33 -29.35 2.87 21.07
C VAL A 33 -28.88 3.19 22.49
N ASP A 34 -29.21 4.40 22.97
CA ASP A 34 -28.91 4.84 24.35
C ASP A 34 -30.15 4.91 25.26
N GLY A 35 -31.32 4.48 24.75
CA GLY A 35 -32.62 4.71 25.39
C GLY A 35 -33.05 3.61 26.37
N PHE A 36 -32.29 2.52 26.47
CA PHE A 36 -32.62 1.39 27.35
C PHE A 36 -32.74 1.75 28.84
N PRO A 37 -31.84 2.57 29.43
CA PRO A 37 -32.01 3.04 30.80
C PRO A 37 -33.34 3.77 31.04
N ASP A 38 -33.91 4.38 30.00
CA ASP A 38 -35.19 5.10 30.02
C ASP A 38 -36.38 4.20 29.62
N GLY A 39 -36.17 2.89 29.45
CA GLY A 39 -37.19 1.93 29.07
C GLY A 39 -37.56 1.94 27.58
N ILE A 40 -36.77 2.61 26.74
CA ILE A 40 -36.95 2.62 25.29
C ILE A 40 -36.13 1.47 24.69
N PRO A 41 -36.77 0.44 24.11
CA PRO A 41 -36.04 -0.69 23.53
C PRO A 41 -35.29 -0.27 22.27
N ALA A 42 -34.11 -0.85 22.04
CA ALA A 42 -33.48 -0.76 20.73
C ALA A 42 -34.33 -1.50 19.69
N ARG A 43 -34.50 -0.87 18.53
CA ARG A 43 -35.19 -1.42 17.37
C ARG A 43 -34.59 -0.90 16.09
N SER A 44 -34.43 -1.76 15.10
CA SER A 44 -33.98 -1.39 13.76
C SER A 44 -35.17 -1.26 12.83
N GLN A 45 -35.23 -0.15 12.08
CA GLN A 45 -36.29 0.12 11.12
C GLN A 45 -35.68 0.54 9.78
N PHE A 46 -36.01 -0.17 8.70
CA PHE A 46 -35.47 0.16 7.37
C PHE A 46 -36.38 -0.30 6.22
N LEU A 47 -36.11 0.24 5.03
CA LEU A 47 -36.83 -0.07 3.80
C LEU A 47 -36.10 -1.16 3.00
N GLY A 48 -36.85 -2.13 2.48
CA GLY A 48 -36.32 -3.31 1.78
C GLY A 48 -35.94 -3.10 0.31
N GLY A 49 -35.87 -1.86 -0.17
CA GLY A 49 -35.32 -1.55 -1.49
C GLY A 49 -33.80 -1.37 -1.51
N GLY A 50 -33.10 -1.64 -0.41
CA GLY A 50 -31.64 -1.67 -0.32
C GLY A 50 -31.07 -3.08 -0.35
N ASP A 51 -29.91 -3.28 0.26
CA ASP A 51 -29.37 -4.60 0.59
C ASP A 51 -29.97 -5.09 1.91
N THR A 52 -30.90 -6.03 1.86
CA THR A 52 -31.65 -6.49 3.04
C THR A 52 -30.76 -7.27 4.00
N ALA A 53 -29.89 -8.14 3.49
CA ALA A 53 -28.99 -8.90 4.34
C ALA A 53 -28.07 -7.96 5.11
N TRP A 54 -27.50 -6.98 4.40
CA TRP A 54 -26.67 -5.95 5.01
C TRP A 54 -27.43 -5.11 6.01
N LEU A 55 -28.59 -4.57 5.65
CA LEU A 55 -29.35 -3.71 6.56
C LEU A 55 -29.78 -4.45 7.82
N VAL A 56 -30.17 -5.73 7.70
CA VAL A 56 -30.45 -6.59 8.87
C VAL A 56 -29.21 -6.70 9.75
N ALA A 57 -28.05 -7.08 9.20
CA ALA A 57 -26.84 -7.27 9.98
C ALA A 57 -26.33 -5.94 10.57
N HIS A 58 -26.19 -4.91 9.74
CA HIS A 58 -25.71 -3.58 10.09
C HIS A 58 -26.54 -2.93 11.19
N GLU A 59 -27.86 -2.91 11.02
CA GLU A 59 -28.75 -2.24 11.98
C GLU A 59 -28.91 -3.09 13.24
N PHE A 60 -28.93 -4.41 13.13
CA PHE A 60 -28.92 -5.26 14.32
C PHE A 60 -27.61 -5.13 15.11
N HIS A 61 -26.48 -4.91 14.43
CA HIS A 61 -25.19 -4.66 15.08
C HIS A 61 -25.22 -3.37 15.91
N HIS A 62 -25.89 -2.30 15.43
CA HIS A 62 -26.17 -1.12 16.26
C HIS A 62 -26.97 -1.46 17.52
N GLN A 63 -27.96 -2.36 17.41
CA GLN A 63 -28.66 -2.86 18.60
C GLN A 63 -27.73 -3.65 19.53
N MET A 64 -26.83 -4.47 18.98
CA MET A 64 -25.87 -5.23 19.78
C MET A 64 -24.91 -4.30 20.55
N GLU A 65 -24.38 -3.26 19.91
CA GLU A 65 -23.60 -2.22 20.59
C GLU A 65 -24.35 -1.65 21.80
N SER A 66 -25.62 -1.29 21.59
CA SER A 66 -26.53 -0.81 22.64
C SER A 66 -26.68 -1.80 23.78
N PHE A 67 -26.89 -3.08 23.45
CA PHE A 67 -27.04 -4.17 24.42
C PHE A 67 -25.76 -4.36 25.23
N GLY A 68 -24.60 -4.31 24.58
CA GLY A 68 -23.29 -4.38 25.20
C GLY A 68 -23.08 -3.22 26.17
N ALA A 69 -23.27 -1.99 25.70
CA ALA A 69 -23.13 -0.78 26.51
C ALA A 69 -24.02 -0.82 27.76
N PHE A 70 -25.27 -1.26 27.63
CA PHE A 70 -26.20 -1.43 28.76
C PHE A 70 -25.77 -2.55 29.71
N SER A 71 -25.16 -3.61 29.20
CA SER A 71 -24.66 -4.75 30.00
C SER A 71 -23.33 -4.45 30.72
N LEU A 72 -23.01 -3.16 30.91
CA LEU A 72 -21.81 -2.65 31.56
C LEU A 72 -20.50 -2.97 30.82
N ALA A 73 -20.56 -3.29 29.53
CA ALA A 73 -19.40 -3.41 28.66
C ALA A 73 -18.95 -2.02 28.19
N ASN A 74 -18.54 -1.14 29.11
CA ASN A 74 -18.20 0.25 28.82
C ASN A 74 -16.68 0.52 28.77
N ARG A 75 -15.85 -0.52 28.94
CA ARG A 75 -14.41 -0.43 28.73
C ARG A 75 -14.05 -0.67 27.27
N GLU A 76 -12.95 -0.08 26.84
CA GLU A 76 -12.43 -0.18 25.46
C GLU A 76 -12.20 -1.63 25.03
N ASP A 77 -11.78 -2.49 25.96
CA ASP A 77 -11.52 -3.91 25.76
C ASP A 77 -12.77 -4.79 25.91
N GLU A 78 -13.93 -4.24 26.27
CA GLU A 78 -15.13 -5.01 26.60
C GLU A 78 -16.33 -4.78 25.69
N ARG A 79 -16.34 -3.72 24.87
CA ARG A 79 -17.53 -3.34 24.08
C ARG A 79 -17.56 -3.95 22.68
N ILE A 80 -18.77 -4.21 22.21
CA ILE A 80 -19.05 -4.41 20.78
C ILE A 80 -18.76 -3.08 20.07
N VAL A 81 -17.94 -3.12 19.02
CA VAL A 81 -17.40 -1.91 18.37
C VAL A 81 -18.34 -1.42 17.28
N PHE A 82 -18.67 -0.13 17.28
CA PHE A 82 -19.50 0.48 16.24
C PHE A 82 -18.97 0.16 14.83
N ASN A 83 -19.87 -0.29 13.95
CA ASN A 83 -19.53 -0.77 12.61
C ASN A 83 -19.23 0.35 11.58
N HIS A 84 -19.17 1.61 12.01
CA HIS A 84 -18.53 2.70 11.26
C HIS A 84 -17.16 2.97 11.87
N PRO A 85 -16.09 2.38 11.33
CA PRO A 85 -14.75 2.56 11.88
C PRO A 85 -14.31 4.02 11.73
N GLU A 86 -13.64 4.53 12.75
CA GLU A 86 -13.14 5.90 12.77
C GLU A 86 -11.69 5.90 13.25
N PRO A 87 -10.78 6.58 12.53
CA PRO A 87 -9.39 6.68 12.96
C PRO A 87 -9.27 7.58 14.19
N ARG A 88 -8.19 7.39 14.95
CA ARG A 88 -7.86 8.32 16.05
C ARG A 88 -7.53 9.70 15.47
N TYR A 89 -8.17 10.76 15.96
CA TYR A 89 -7.85 12.12 15.55
C TYR A 89 -8.01 13.16 16.67
N ARG A 90 -7.40 14.32 16.45
CA ARG A 90 -7.65 15.55 17.20
C ARG A 90 -7.67 16.72 16.22
N ARG A 91 -8.85 17.29 15.97
CA ARG A 91 -9.08 18.36 15.00
C ARG A 91 -9.62 19.61 15.70
N LYS A 92 -9.08 20.77 15.36
CA LYS A 92 -9.68 22.06 15.75
C LYS A 92 -10.77 22.43 14.74
N ASN A 93 -11.97 22.66 15.23
CA ASN A 93 -13.13 23.09 14.45
C ASN A 93 -13.03 24.59 14.09
N PRO A 94 -13.80 25.07 13.09
CA PRO A 94 -13.79 26.49 12.69
C PRO A 94 -14.14 27.47 13.82
N ASP A 95 -14.93 27.03 14.80
CA ASP A 95 -15.32 27.81 15.99
C ASP A 95 -14.26 27.83 17.10
N GLY A 96 -13.14 27.13 16.89
CA GLY A 96 -12.03 27.01 17.84
C GLY A 96 -12.16 25.87 18.85
N SER A 97 -13.30 25.15 18.88
CA SER A 97 -13.44 23.92 19.66
C SER A 97 -12.54 22.81 19.13
N VAL A 98 -12.27 21.78 19.93
CA VAL A 98 -11.47 20.63 19.53
C VAL A 98 -12.34 19.39 19.52
N ALA A 99 -12.56 18.82 18.35
CA ALA A 99 -13.08 17.47 18.19
C ALA A 99 -11.94 16.47 18.37
N MET A 100 -12.16 15.40 19.11
CA MET A 100 -11.15 14.38 19.37
C MET A 100 -11.82 13.01 19.45
N ASN A 101 -11.36 12.07 18.63
CA ASN A 101 -11.59 10.65 18.85
C ASN A 101 -10.27 10.04 19.35
N PRO A 102 -10.18 9.65 20.64
CA PRO A 102 -8.97 9.07 21.19
C PRO A 102 -8.74 7.62 20.76
N TRP A 103 -9.76 6.97 20.19
CA TRP A 103 -9.74 5.56 19.82
C TRP A 103 -9.50 5.39 18.33
N ASN A 104 -8.81 4.32 17.95
CA ASN A 104 -8.67 3.92 16.56
C ASN A 104 -9.44 2.63 16.32
N THR A 105 -10.61 2.71 15.70
CA THR A 105 -11.37 1.54 15.24
C THR A 105 -11.21 1.30 13.74
N ALA A 106 -10.37 2.09 13.08
CA ALA A 106 -9.96 1.90 11.70
C ALA A 106 -8.64 1.13 11.66
N GLY A 107 -8.70 -0.18 11.90
CA GLY A 107 -7.54 -1.08 11.84
C GLY A 107 -7.33 -1.70 10.45
N LYS A 108 -6.46 -2.72 10.39
CA LYS A 108 -6.23 -3.56 9.20
C LYS A 108 -7.38 -4.57 9.01
N HIS A 109 -8.58 -4.04 8.85
CA HIS A 109 -9.77 -4.79 8.47
C HIS A 109 -10.48 -4.02 7.37
N GLY A 110 -11.38 -4.72 6.71
CA GLY A 110 -12.23 -4.18 5.66
C GLY A 110 -13.37 -3.30 6.15
N GLU A 111 -14.23 -2.93 5.21
CA GLU A 111 -15.47 -2.20 5.48
C GLU A 111 -16.63 -3.15 5.80
N HIS A 112 -17.74 -2.57 6.26
CA HIS A 112 -19.04 -3.22 6.31
C HIS A 112 -19.07 -4.58 7.03
N TRP A 113 -19.18 -5.68 6.28
CA TRP A 113 -19.20 -7.04 6.81
C TRP A 113 -17.92 -7.39 7.56
N ASN A 114 -16.78 -6.96 7.01
CA ASN A 114 -15.47 -7.35 7.48
C ASN A 114 -15.13 -6.67 8.82
N VAL A 115 -15.47 -5.39 9.01
CA VAL A 115 -15.27 -4.70 10.30
C VAL A 115 -16.09 -5.33 11.43
N MET A 116 -17.35 -5.71 11.18
CA MET A 116 -18.18 -6.39 12.19
C MET A 116 -17.58 -7.75 12.53
N ALA A 117 -17.25 -8.56 11.52
CA ALA A 117 -16.64 -9.87 11.73
C ALA A 117 -15.30 -9.77 12.50
N TYR A 118 -14.44 -8.81 12.14
CA TYR A 118 -13.16 -8.59 12.80
C TYR A 118 -13.32 -8.31 14.30
N TRP A 119 -14.18 -7.36 14.66
CA TRP A 119 -14.37 -6.93 16.04
C TRP A 119 -15.16 -7.95 16.87
N ASP A 120 -16.20 -8.58 16.30
CA ASP A 120 -16.98 -9.60 16.99
C ASP A 120 -16.11 -10.82 17.34
N ARG A 121 -15.09 -11.14 16.52
CA ARG A 121 -14.09 -12.19 16.79
C ARG A 121 -13.08 -11.84 17.89
N GLN A 122 -12.94 -10.56 18.27
CA GLN A 122 -12.07 -10.16 19.39
C GLN A 122 -12.73 -10.39 20.76
N LEU A 123 -14.05 -10.60 20.78
CA LEU A 123 -14.80 -10.79 22.02
C LEU A 123 -14.64 -12.22 22.54
N SER A 124 -14.27 -12.33 23.82
CA SER A 124 -14.23 -13.59 24.55
C SER A 124 -15.63 -14.11 24.88
N ASP A 125 -15.74 -15.41 25.15
CA ASP A 125 -16.98 -16.05 25.61
C ASP A 125 -17.58 -15.34 26.83
N ALA A 126 -16.73 -14.90 27.77
CA ALA A 126 -17.18 -14.18 28.97
C ALA A 126 -17.82 -12.82 28.65
N GLN A 127 -17.39 -12.16 27.57
CA GLN A 127 -17.98 -10.90 27.13
C GLN A 127 -19.34 -11.15 26.46
N TRP A 128 -19.44 -12.18 25.61
CA TRP A 128 -20.72 -12.60 25.03
C TRP A 128 -21.74 -13.03 26.09
N LEU A 129 -21.32 -13.84 27.07
CA LEU A 129 -22.21 -14.38 28.11
C LEU A 129 -22.65 -13.36 29.17
N ARG A 130 -22.06 -12.16 29.21
CA ARG A 130 -22.46 -11.08 30.13
C ARG A 130 -23.63 -10.24 29.61
N LEU A 131 -24.01 -10.39 28.34
CA LEU A 131 -25.13 -9.65 27.77
C LEU A 131 -26.41 -9.94 28.57
N TYR A 132 -27.07 -8.89 29.06
CA TYR A 132 -28.36 -9.01 29.77
C TYR A 132 -29.54 -9.35 28.85
N PHE A 133 -29.28 -9.47 27.55
CA PHE A 133 -30.26 -9.68 26.51
C PHE A 133 -30.03 -11.03 25.83
N GLY A 134 -31.13 -11.68 25.44
CA GLY A 134 -31.10 -13.00 24.83
C GLY A 134 -31.21 -14.14 25.84
N GLU A 135 -30.95 -15.36 25.35
CA GLU A 135 -30.89 -16.58 26.15
C GLU A 135 -29.62 -17.36 25.83
N ALA A 136 -28.99 -17.93 26.85
CA ALA A 136 -27.88 -18.86 26.66
C ALA A 136 -28.44 -20.23 26.28
N VAL A 137 -28.10 -20.70 25.08
CA VAL A 137 -28.51 -22.00 24.56
C VAL A 137 -27.33 -22.96 24.62
N ILE A 138 -27.53 -24.10 25.27
CA ILE A 138 -26.54 -25.19 25.28
C ILE A 138 -26.76 -26.04 24.02
N VAL A 139 -25.66 -26.28 23.32
CA VAL A 139 -25.57 -27.13 22.13
C VAL A 139 -24.52 -28.20 22.37
N ARG A 140 -24.55 -29.28 21.58
CA ARG A 140 -23.53 -30.33 21.66
C ARG A 140 -22.30 -29.89 20.87
N ASP A 141 -21.15 -30.03 21.50
CA ASP A 141 -19.80 -29.89 20.94
C ASP A 141 -19.00 -31.03 21.59
N ALA A 142 -18.86 -32.15 20.87
CA ALA A 142 -18.38 -33.39 21.47
C ALA A 142 -16.85 -33.50 21.57
N ASP A 143 -16.10 -32.68 20.84
CA ASP A 143 -14.64 -32.61 20.91
C ASP A 143 -14.10 -31.31 21.53
N GLY A 144 -14.99 -30.34 21.81
CA GLY A 144 -14.70 -29.15 22.58
C GLY A 144 -13.97 -28.06 21.79
N ASP A 145 -14.14 -28.03 20.48
CA ASP A 145 -13.43 -27.13 19.59
C ASP A 145 -14.16 -25.78 19.35
N GLY A 146 -15.39 -25.67 19.84
CA GLY A 146 -16.26 -24.51 19.78
C GLY A 146 -17.23 -24.48 18.59
N LEU A 147 -17.18 -25.45 17.66
CA LEU A 147 -18.14 -25.59 16.57
C LEU A 147 -19.21 -26.67 16.92
N PRO A 148 -20.51 -26.33 16.95
CA PRO A 148 -21.53 -27.29 17.38
C PRO A 148 -21.72 -28.47 16.42
N ASP A 149 -22.05 -29.67 16.92
CA ASP A 149 -22.11 -30.94 16.14
C ASP A 149 -23.21 -30.98 15.03
N ASP A 150 -24.48 -30.82 15.40
CA ASP A 150 -25.67 -30.97 14.53
C ASP A 150 -26.85 -30.31 15.24
N ASP A 151 -26.89 -28.98 15.25
CA ASP A 151 -27.96 -28.23 15.91
C ASP A 151 -28.73 -27.37 14.90
N PRO A 152 -29.98 -27.74 14.57
CA PRO A 152 -30.76 -27.06 13.53
C PRO A 152 -31.15 -25.62 13.89
N ARG A 153 -30.89 -25.16 15.12
CA ARG A 153 -31.16 -23.79 15.57
C ARG A 153 -30.08 -22.80 15.12
N LEU A 154 -28.88 -23.29 14.79
CA LEU A 154 -27.76 -22.47 14.36
C LEU A 154 -27.75 -22.32 12.84
N PRO A 155 -27.11 -21.28 12.27
CA PRO A 155 -26.95 -21.15 10.82
C PRO A 155 -25.88 -22.09 10.25
N LEU A 156 -24.87 -22.44 11.05
CA LEU A 156 -23.77 -23.35 10.72
C LEU A 156 -23.49 -24.28 11.89
N ASP A 157 -23.12 -25.53 11.59
CA ASP A 157 -22.66 -26.56 12.52
C ASP A 157 -21.68 -27.49 11.79
N GLU A 158 -20.99 -28.33 12.54
CA GLU A 158 -20.06 -29.37 12.06
C GLU A 158 -20.62 -30.18 10.89
N LYS A 159 -21.86 -30.66 11.01
CA LYS A 159 -22.52 -31.47 9.97
C LYS A 159 -22.73 -30.69 8.67
N ARG A 160 -23.14 -29.43 8.72
CA ARG A 160 -23.33 -28.57 7.54
C ARG A 160 -22.02 -28.05 6.98
N PHE A 161 -21.03 -27.84 7.84
CA PHE A 161 -19.69 -27.42 7.45
C PHE A 161 -18.88 -28.58 6.84
N GLY A 162 -19.15 -29.81 7.28
CA GLY A 162 -18.51 -31.03 6.81
C GLY A 162 -17.31 -31.49 7.65
N SER A 163 -17.11 -30.93 8.84
CA SER A 163 -16.13 -31.38 9.84
C SER A 163 -16.55 -32.69 10.54
N ASP A 164 -15.69 -33.24 11.38
CA ASP A 164 -15.91 -34.46 12.15
C ASP A 164 -16.10 -34.14 13.64
N PRO A 165 -17.31 -34.30 14.22
CA PRO A 165 -17.66 -33.79 15.56
C PRO A 165 -17.01 -34.55 16.71
N LYS A 166 -16.00 -35.36 16.41
CA LYS A 166 -15.21 -36.13 17.37
C LYS A 166 -13.73 -35.79 17.27
N ARG A 167 -13.38 -34.80 16.45
CA ARG A 167 -12.03 -34.40 16.14
C ARG A 167 -12.00 -32.88 16.07
N ALA A 168 -11.52 -32.29 17.16
CA ALA A 168 -11.37 -30.83 17.28
C ALA A 168 -10.49 -30.17 16.20
N GLN A 169 -9.82 -30.96 15.35
CA GLN A 169 -9.11 -30.53 14.15
C GLN A 169 -9.37 -31.57 13.06
N THR A 170 -10.35 -31.33 12.21
CA THR A 170 -10.74 -32.29 11.18
C THR A 170 -9.58 -32.57 10.19
N ASP A 171 -8.84 -31.53 9.82
CA ASP A 171 -7.64 -31.59 8.97
C ASP A 171 -6.37 -32.04 9.74
N GLY A 172 -6.43 -32.08 11.07
CA GLY A 172 -5.30 -32.40 11.96
C GLY A 172 -4.35 -31.25 12.26
N GLN A 173 -4.70 -29.99 11.94
CA GLN A 173 -3.87 -28.81 12.20
C GLN A 173 -4.62 -27.64 12.83
N MET A 174 -5.71 -27.17 12.21
CA MET A 174 -6.49 -26.02 12.68
C MET A 174 -7.84 -26.51 13.20
N ASN A 175 -8.34 -25.92 14.29
CA ASN A 175 -9.66 -26.32 14.79
C ASN A 175 -10.78 -25.85 13.88
N ASP A 176 -11.91 -26.56 13.90
CA ASP A 176 -12.96 -26.43 12.91
C ASP A 176 -13.73 -25.10 13.07
N LEU A 177 -13.85 -24.58 14.30
CA LEU A 177 -14.33 -23.21 14.50
C LEU A 177 -13.42 -22.16 13.82
N ARG A 178 -12.10 -22.27 13.94
CA ARG A 178 -11.17 -21.32 13.27
C ARG A 178 -11.21 -21.50 11.75
N LYS A 179 -11.36 -22.73 11.25
CA LYS A 179 -11.58 -22.99 9.82
C LYS A 179 -12.84 -22.30 9.32
N ALA A 180 -13.95 -22.42 10.05
CA ALA A 180 -15.19 -21.73 9.69
C ALA A 180 -15.02 -20.21 9.70
N MET A 181 -14.18 -19.67 10.58
CA MET A 181 -13.86 -18.24 10.65
C MET A 181 -12.88 -17.73 9.58
N LEU A 182 -12.28 -18.59 8.75
CA LEU A 182 -11.46 -18.13 7.63
C LEU A 182 -12.26 -17.25 6.66
N SER A 183 -13.55 -17.54 6.48
CA SER A 183 -14.48 -16.74 5.69
C SER A 183 -15.28 -15.76 6.56
N THR A 184 -15.62 -14.61 5.99
CA THR A 184 -16.60 -13.66 6.53
C THR A 184 -18.04 -14.07 6.20
N TRP A 185 -18.22 -15.06 5.32
CA TRP A 185 -19.50 -15.54 4.80
C TRP A 185 -20.36 -14.43 4.18
N ALA A 186 -19.72 -13.37 3.68
CA ALA A 186 -20.41 -12.28 3.02
C ALA A 186 -20.79 -12.69 1.59
N PRO A 187 -22.09 -12.77 1.26
CA PRO A 187 -22.53 -13.38 0.00
C PRO A 187 -22.13 -12.59 -1.25
N ALA A 188 -22.04 -11.27 -1.14
CA ALA A 188 -21.79 -10.33 -2.22
C ALA A 188 -21.53 -8.91 -1.66
N PRO A 189 -20.92 -7.98 -2.42
CA PRO A 189 -20.78 -6.58 -2.02
C PRO A 189 -22.15 -5.89 -1.89
N LEU A 190 -22.17 -4.73 -1.22
CA LEU A 190 -23.42 -3.99 -1.00
C LEU A 190 -24.07 -3.62 -2.32
N GLN A 191 -25.28 -4.11 -2.49
CA GLN A 191 -26.03 -3.94 -3.73
C GLN A 191 -27.53 -4.14 -3.51
N TYR A 192 -28.30 -3.84 -4.54
CA TYR A 192 -29.74 -3.99 -4.48
C TYR A 192 -30.16 -5.46 -4.30
N THR A 193 -30.97 -5.75 -3.27
CA THR A 193 -31.34 -7.12 -2.86
C THR A 193 -31.78 -8.01 -4.01
N PHE A 194 -32.54 -7.46 -4.96
CA PHE A 194 -33.20 -8.24 -6.01
C PHE A 194 -32.32 -8.52 -7.24
N VAL A 195 -31.08 -8.02 -7.26
CA VAL A 195 -30.10 -8.27 -8.33
C VAL A 195 -28.81 -8.89 -7.79
N LYS A 196 -28.82 -9.37 -6.54
CA LYS A 196 -27.69 -10.08 -5.98
C LYS A 196 -27.38 -11.32 -6.83
N PRO A 197 -26.11 -11.52 -7.22
CA PRO A 197 -25.70 -12.74 -7.88
C PRO A 197 -25.69 -13.92 -6.90
N ALA A 198 -25.32 -15.09 -7.40
CA ALA A 198 -25.08 -16.26 -6.55
C ALA A 198 -23.98 -15.98 -5.51
N TRP A 199 -23.97 -16.81 -4.46
CA TRP A 199 -23.00 -16.74 -3.36
C TRP A 199 -21.55 -16.67 -3.85
N GLN A 200 -20.80 -15.65 -3.41
CA GLN A 200 -19.43 -15.38 -3.85
C GLN A 200 -18.36 -15.75 -2.83
N SER A 201 -18.70 -15.83 -1.54
CA SER A 201 -17.75 -16.18 -0.48
C SER A 201 -17.15 -17.56 -0.71
N ARG A 202 -15.84 -17.67 -0.47
CA ARG A 202 -15.15 -18.97 -0.49
C ARG A 202 -15.58 -19.77 0.73
N ILE A 203 -16.02 -21.01 0.51
CA ILE A 203 -16.45 -21.91 1.58
C ILE A 203 -15.21 -22.67 2.05
N PRO A 204 -14.72 -22.45 3.28
CA PRO A 204 -13.57 -23.19 3.79
C PRO A 204 -13.87 -24.68 3.87
N ASN A 205 -12.88 -25.52 3.56
CA ASN A 205 -12.97 -26.97 3.66
C ASN A 205 -12.32 -27.44 4.97
N PRO A 206 -13.09 -27.94 5.96
CA PRO A 206 -12.54 -28.37 7.24
C PRO A 206 -11.56 -29.55 7.15
N ARG A 207 -11.54 -30.26 6.01
CA ARG A 207 -10.68 -31.43 5.79
C ARG A 207 -9.35 -31.09 5.09
N LYS A 208 -9.16 -29.84 4.69
CA LYS A 208 -7.98 -29.38 3.94
C LYS A 208 -7.10 -28.54 4.84
N ALA A 209 -5.81 -28.89 4.95
CA ALA A 209 -4.84 -28.19 5.81
C ALA A 209 -4.24 -26.92 5.18
N ASP A 210 -4.36 -26.81 3.86
CA ASP A 210 -3.92 -25.70 3.01
C ASP A 210 -5.09 -25.41 2.07
N GLN A 211 -5.90 -24.38 2.37
CA GLN A 211 -7.20 -24.11 1.76
C GLN A 211 -7.10 -23.79 0.26
N ASP A 212 -6.01 -23.18 -0.19
CA ASP A 212 -5.86 -22.66 -1.54
C ASP A 212 -4.76 -23.35 -2.37
N ASP A 213 -4.06 -24.33 -1.78
CA ASP A 213 -2.97 -25.12 -2.37
C ASP A 213 -1.74 -24.27 -2.75
N ASP A 214 -1.48 -23.17 -2.04
CA ASP A 214 -0.30 -22.31 -2.27
C ASP A 214 1.00 -22.89 -1.67
N GLY A 215 0.88 -23.95 -0.85
CA GLY A 215 1.99 -24.64 -0.20
C GLY A 215 2.25 -24.21 1.25
N LEU A 216 1.49 -23.25 1.78
CA LEU A 216 1.50 -22.84 3.18
C LEU A 216 0.29 -23.46 3.91
N PRO A 217 0.47 -24.04 5.10
CA PRO A 217 -0.67 -24.48 5.88
C PRO A 217 -1.46 -23.28 6.41
N ASP A 218 -2.79 -23.42 6.54
CA ASP A 218 -3.71 -22.36 7.00
C ASP A 218 -3.31 -21.75 8.36
N THR A 219 -2.51 -22.46 9.16
CA THR A 219 -2.05 -22.01 10.48
C THR A 219 -0.97 -20.92 10.41
N VAL A 220 -0.34 -20.72 9.26
CA VAL A 220 0.72 -19.71 9.04
C VAL A 220 0.49 -18.86 7.80
N ASP A 221 -0.37 -19.31 6.89
CA ASP A 221 -0.76 -18.54 5.71
C ASP A 221 -1.58 -17.29 6.15
N PRO A 222 -1.14 -16.06 5.79
CA PRO A 222 -1.91 -14.85 6.06
C PRO A 222 -3.24 -14.78 5.28
N TYR A 223 -3.36 -15.52 4.17
CA TYR A 223 -4.52 -15.50 3.29
C TYR A 223 -4.98 -16.89 2.83
N PRO A 224 -5.39 -17.80 3.75
CA PRO A 224 -5.71 -19.19 3.43
C PRO A 224 -6.71 -19.38 2.29
N LEU A 225 -7.60 -18.40 2.07
CA LEU A 225 -8.62 -18.50 1.05
C LEU A 225 -8.15 -18.02 -0.32
N TYR A 226 -6.94 -17.48 -0.52
CA TYR A 226 -6.56 -16.82 -1.76
C TYR A 226 -5.16 -17.28 -2.25
N PRO A 227 -5.07 -18.03 -3.37
CA PRO A 227 -3.85 -18.72 -3.83
C PRO A 227 -2.79 -17.77 -4.43
N TRP A 228 -2.86 -16.50 -4.07
CA TRP A 228 -2.05 -15.44 -4.65
C TRP A 228 -0.95 -15.08 -3.67
N GLN A 229 0.28 -15.06 -4.16
CA GLN A 229 1.39 -14.60 -3.34
C GLN A 229 1.15 -13.13 -2.96
N PRO A 230 1.17 -12.76 -1.66
CA PRO A 230 0.86 -11.42 -1.20
C PRO A 230 2.06 -10.48 -1.41
N PHE A 231 2.47 -10.31 -2.67
CA PHE A 231 3.64 -9.52 -3.06
C PHE A 231 3.30 -8.47 -4.12
N VAL A 232 3.76 -7.24 -3.87
CA VAL A 232 3.88 -6.24 -4.93
C VAL A 232 5.24 -6.43 -5.60
N TRP A 233 5.23 -6.98 -6.80
CA TRP A 233 6.44 -7.35 -7.55
C TRP A 233 7.28 -6.13 -7.93
N TYR A 234 8.60 -6.27 -7.90
CA TYR A 234 9.48 -5.20 -8.39
C TYR A 234 9.57 -5.23 -9.91
N ALA A 235 8.89 -4.29 -10.57
CA ALA A 235 8.90 -4.11 -12.02
C ALA A 235 8.39 -2.71 -12.38
N ARG A 236 8.82 -2.20 -13.53
CA ARG A 236 8.28 -0.96 -14.11
C ARG A 236 7.23 -1.30 -15.16
N ALA A 237 6.09 -0.63 -15.07
CA ALA A 237 5.06 -0.63 -16.10
C ALA A 237 4.90 0.77 -16.71
N THR A 238 4.46 0.80 -17.96
CA THR A 238 4.03 1.95 -18.72
C THR A 238 2.51 2.02 -18.68
N VAL A 239 1.93 3.21 -18.43
CA VAL A 239 0.48 3.40 -18.43
C VAL A 239 0.01 3.76 -19.84
N ASP A 240 -0.16 2.76 -20.71
CA ASP A 240 -0.49 2.93 -22.14
C ASP A 240 -1.70 2.08 -22.62
N GLY A 241 -2.20 1.20 -21.76
CA GLY A 241 -3.31 0.30 -21.96
C GLY A 241 -2.95 -1.00 -22.68
N ASP A 242 -1.66 -1.37 -22.76
CA ASP A 242 -1.19 -2.65 -23.29
C ASP A 242 -0.68 -3.60 -22.18
N PRO A 243 -1.39 -4.69 -21.88
CA PRO A 243 -1.01 -5.62 -20.83
C PRO A 243 0.19 -6.52 -21.18
N SER A 244 0.81 -6.37 -22.35
CA SER A 244 1.87 -7.27 -22.82
C SER A 244 3.11 -7.29 -21.91
N GLU A 245 3.50 -6.14 -21.36
CA GLU A 245 4.63 -6.06 -20.42
C GLU A 245 4.32 -6.73 -19.07
N TRP A 246 3.04 -6.97 -18.75
CA TRP A 246 2.60 -7.58 -17.49
C TRP A 246 2.56 -9.10 -17.51
N GLU A 247 2.92 -9.76 -18.62
CA GLU A 247 2.86 -11.22 -18.77
C GLU A 247 3.64 -11.96 -17.67
N HIS A 248 4.79 -11.42 -17.27
CA HIS A 248 5.67 -12.00 -16.26
C HIS A 248 5.26 -11.69 -14.82
N ILE A 249 4.31 -10.79 -14.60
CA ILE A 249 3.78 -10.44 -13.28
C ILE A 249 2.62 -11.40 -12.95
N PRO A 250 2.70 -12.17 -11.85
CA PRO A 250 1.59 -13.01 -11.41
C PRO A 250 0.34 -12.20 -11.05
N PRO A 251 -0.87 -12.76 -11.21
CA PRO A 251 -2.08 -12.16 -10.68
C PRO A 251 -2.05 -12.12 -9.16
N VAL A 252 -2.63 -11.06 -8.61
CA VAL A 252 -2.93 -10.94 -7.19
C VAL A 252 -4.43 -11.14 -6.91
N GLY A 253 -5.23 -11.30 -7.97
CA GLY A 253 -6.64 -11.66 -7.86
C GLY A 253 -7.21 -12.04 -9.21
N VAL A 254 -8.07 -13.07 -9.22
CA VAL A 254 -8.87 -13.48 -10.38
C VAL A 254 -10.29 -13.78 -9.92
N LEU A 255 -11.25 -13.23 -10.65
CA LEU A 255 -12.68 -13.45 -10.49
C LEU A 255 -13.23 -13.92 -11.85
N GLU A 256 -13.97 -15.02 -11.85
CA GLU A 256 -14.73 -15.52 -13.01
C GLU A 256 -16.13 -15.94 -12.54
N GLN A 257 -17.14 -15.12 -12.84
CA GLN A 257 -18.50 -15.39 -12.42
C GLN A 257 -19.52 -14.75 -13.36
N ASP A 258 -20.61 -15.48 -13.67
CA ASP A 258 -21.74 -14.96 -14.45
C ASP A 258 -21.34 -14.30 -15.79
N GLY A 259 -20.30 -14.85 -16.44
CA GLY A 259 -19.76 -14.36 -17.73
C GLY A 259 -18.95 -13.07 -17.63
N LEU A 260 -18.58 -12.67 -16.42
CA LEU A 260 -17.66 -11.58 -16.10
C LEU A 260 -16.35 -12.18 -15.60
N GLU A 261 -15.25 -11.73 -16.17
CA GLU A 261 -13.89 -12.05 -15.73
C GLU A 261 -13.18 -10.76 -15.31
N LEU A 262 -12.50 -10.78 -14.18
CA LEU A 262 -11.61 -9.72 -13.72
C LEU A 262 -10.30 -10.35 -13.26
N THR A 263 -9.18 -9.90 -13.84
CA THR A 263 -7.82 -10.18 -13.36
C THR A 263 -7.17 -8.91 -12.86
N LEU A 264 -6.53 -8.97 -11.71
CA LEU A 264 -5.74 -7.90 -11.11
C LEU A 264 -4.28 -8.31 -11.01
N LYS A 265 -3.38 -7.44 -11.45
CA LYS A 265 -1.93 -7.53 -11.24
C LYS A 265 -1.41 -6.22 -10.66
N HIS A 266 -0.29 -6.27 -9.95
CA HIS A 266 0.39 -5.07 -9.49
C HIS A 266 1.90 -5.22 -9.44
N CYS A 267 2.61 -4.10 -9.50
CA CYS A 267 4.05 -4.03 -9.35
C CYS A 267 4.48 -2.64 -8.85
N HIS A 268 5.76 -2.46 -8.57
CA HIS A 268 6.36 -1.17 -8.21
C HIS A 268 7.79 -1.07 -8.73
N ASP A 269 8.26 0.15 -8.98
CA ASP A 269 9.63 0.42 -9.44
C ASP A 269 10.39 1.38 -8.50
N GLY A 270 9.84 1.62 -7.30
CA GLY A 270 10.30 2.63 -6.35
C GLY A 270 9.93 4.07 -6.71
N ASP A 271 9.58 4.36 -7.97
CA ASP A 271 9.07 5.66 -8.42
C ASP A 271 7.54 5.72 -8.36
N ASN A 272 6.87 4.60 -8.63
CA ASN A 272 5.43 4.45 -8.62
C ASN A 272 5.02 3.04 -8.18
N TYR A 273 3.79 2.95 -7.72
CA TYR A 273 3.01 1.72 -7.65
C TYR A 273 2.16 1.63 -8.92
N TYR A 274 2.07 0.44 -9.50
CA TYR A 274 1.30 0.19 -10.69
C TYR A 274 0.26 -0.90 -10.43
N ALA A 275 -0.92 -0.77 -11.02
CA ALA A 275 -1.89 -1.85 -11.08
C ALA A 275 -2.52 -1.98 -12.47
N LEU A 276 -2.83 -3.22 -12.84
CA LEU A 276 -3.49 -3.61 -14.07
C LEU A 276 -4.79 -4.33 -13.73
N PHE A 277 -5.89 -3.86 -14.29
CA PHE A 277 -7.17 -4.56 -14.33
C PHE A 277 -7.46 -5.02 -15.75
N VAL A 278 -7.69 -6.32 -15.94
CA VAL A 278 -8.19 -6.88 -17.20
C VAL A 278 -9.59 -7.39 -16.96
N ILE A 279 -10.58 -6.73 -17.56
CA ILE A 279 -12.00 -7.03 -17.35
C ILE A 279 -12.62 -7.49 -18.66
N THR A 280 -13.14 -8.71 -18.71
CA THR A 280 -13.84 -9.27 -19.88
C THR A 280 -15.30 -9.55 -19.53
N GLY A 281 -16.21 -9.19 -20.45
CA GLY A 281 -17.65 -9.41 -20.26
C GLY A 281 -18.44 -8.11 -20.10
N ASP A 282 -19.66 -8.23 -19.59
CA ASP A 282 -20.53 -7.07 -19.35
C ASP A 282 -20.22 -6.47 -17.97
N TRP A 283 -19.80 -5.20 -17.94
CA TRP A 283 -19.54 -4.46 -16.71
C TRP A 283 -19.81 -2.98 -16.93
N GLU A 284 -20.32 -2.29 -15.90
CA GLU A 284 -20.56 -0.85 -15.88
C GLU A 284 -19.59 -0.11 -14.95
N ARG A 285 -19.19 -0.70 -13.82
CA ARG A 285 -18.36 -0.01 -12.82
C ARG A 285 -17.31 -0.93 -12.22
N LEU A 286 -16.06 -0.46 -12.16
CA LEU A 286 -15.00 -0.99 -11.30
C LEU A 286 -14.83 -0.02 -10.14
N TYR A 287 -14.71 -0.55 -8.92
CA TYR A 287 -14.43 0.20 -7.70
C TYR A 287 -13.27 -0.48 -6.99
N ALA A 288 -12.17 0.24 -6.76
CA ALA A 288 -10.99 -0.32 -6.11
C ALA A 288 -10.47 0.62 -5.03
N GLY A 289 -10.01 0.05 -3.91
CA GLY A 289 -9.35 0.79 -2.83
C GLY A 289 -7.91 0.34 -2.68
N PHE A 290 -7.03 1.31 -2.44
CA PHE A 290 -5.60 1.10 -2.24
C PHE A 290 -5.15 1.79 -0.95
N ASP A 291 -4.71 1.01 0.04
CA ASP A 291 -4.12 1.49 1.28
C ASP A 291 -2.59 1.51 1.16
N GLY A 292 -2.05 2.69 0.82
CA GLY A 292 -0.64 2.88 0.50
C GLY A 292 0.34 2.75 1.67
N GLU A 293 -0.14 2.69 2.90
CA GLU A 293 0.70 2.54 4.09
C GLU A 293 0.46 1.25 4.85
N GLY A 294 -0.52 0.44 4.41
CA GLY A 294 -0.85 -0.85 5.01
C GLY A 294 -1.42 -0.72 6.42
N GLN A 295 -2.10 0.40 6.74
CA GLN A 295 -2.57 0.71 8.08
C GLN A 295 -4.07 0.45 8.30
N GLY A 296 -4.81 0.16 7.24
CA GLY A 296 -6.28 0.10 7.21
C GLY A 296 -6.84 1.06 6.16
N VAL A 297 -7.83 0.62 5.37
CA VAL A 297 -8.50 1.45 4.35
C VAL A 297 -9.28 2.65 4.92
N PHE A 298 -9.40 2.76 6.24
CA PHE A 298 -9.96 3.92 6.95
C PHE A 298 -8.99 4.61 7.91
N ALA A 299 -7.79 4.05 8.08
CA ALA A 299 -6.88 4.44 9.15
C ALA A 299 -6.16 5.75 8.84
N THR A 300 -6.01 6.08 7.55
CA THR A 300 -5.03 7.07 7.10
C THR A 300 -5.54 7.95 5.98
N GLU A 301 -4.77 9.01 5.77
CA GLU A 301 -4.96 9.90 4.63
C GLU A 301 -4.36 9.36 3.33
N SER A 302 -3.60 8.26 3.40
CA SER A 302 -2.89 7.64 2.28
C SER A 302 -3.75 6.67 1.47
N VAL A 303 -5.01 6.46 1.85
CA VAL A 303 -5.93 5.60 1.09
C VAL A 303 -6.43 6.30 -0.17
N ILE A 304 -6.41 5.59 -1.29
CA ILE A 304 -6.92 6.05 -2.58
C ILE A 304 -8.04 5.13 -3.03
N PHE A 305 -9.22 5.69 -3.29
CA PHE A 305 -10.32 4.98 -3.92
C PHE A 305 -10.43 5.39 -5.39
N PHE A 306 -10.44 4.41 -6.28
CA PHE A 306 -10.50 4.58 -7.72
C PHE A 306 -11.82 3.99 -8.25
N GLU A 307 -12.57 4.77 -9.03
CA GLU A 307 -13.77 4.31 -9.73
C GLU A 307 -13.55 4.47 -11.23
N ALA A 308 -13.74 3.39 -11.99
CA ALA A 308 -13.85 3.42 -13.45
C ALA A 308 -15.27 3.03 -13.87
N ARG A 309 -15.82 3.72 -14.88
CA ARG A 309 -17.16 3.50 -15.42
C ARG A 309 -17.11 3.25 -16.92
N ASN A 310 -17.82 2.22 -17.36
CA ASN A 310 -17.93 1.81 -18.74
C ASN A 310 -19.25 2.28 -19.35
N ARG A 311 -19.28 3.49 -19.92
CA ARG A 311 -20.50 4.11 -20.48
C ARG A 311 -20.31 4.60 -21.91
N GLY A 312 -19.74 3.74 -22.76
CA GLY A 312 -19.38 4.07 -24.14
C GLY A 312 -17.89 4.39 -24.30
N GLU A 313 -17.37 5.35 -23.54
CA GLU A 313 -15.93 5.45 -23.22
C GLU A 313 -15.72 5.06 -21.76
N VAL A 314 -14.49 4.66 -21.41
CA VAL A 314 -14.13 4.41 -20.01
C VAL A 314 -13.79 5.74 -19.38
N GLU A 315 -14.49 6.11 -18.32
CA GLU A 315 -14.20 7.29 -17.51
C GLU A 315 -13.70 6.80 -16.15
N ALA A 316 -12.67 7.44 -15.59
CA ALA A 316 -12.22 7.12 -14.24
C ALA A 316 -11.94 8.36 -13.40
N ARG A 317 -12.09 8.20 -12.09
CA ARG A 317 -11.89 9.26 -11.09
C ARG A 317 -11.44 8.67 -9.76
N THR A 318 -10.81 9.50 -8.94
CA THR A 318 -10.68 9.19 -7.52
C THR A 318 -11.93 9.61 -6.75
N LEU A 319 -12.20 8.93 -5.64
CA LEU A 319 -13.35 9.20 -4.79
C LEU A 319 -12.88 9.76 -3.45
N TRP A 320 -13.74 10.62 -2.87
CA TRP A 320 -13.57 11.29 -1.57
C TRP A 320 -12.42 12.29 -1.47
N ARG A 321 -11.27 12.00 -2.09
CA ARG A 321 -10.06 12.81 -2.05
C ARG A 321 -9.34 12.76 -3.41
N ASP A 322 -8.61 13.82 -3.70
CA ASP A 322 -7.72 13.86 -4.88
C ASP A 322 -6.48 12.99 -4.63
N ALA A 323 -5.97 12.38 -5.70
CA ALA A 323 -4.69 11.67 -5.73
C ALA A 323 -3.73 12.36 -6.73
N PRO A 324 -2.99 13.40 -6.29
CA PRO A 324 -2.07 14.13 -7.16
C PRO A 324 -1.07 13.20 -7.85
N GLY A 325 -0.91 13.37 -9.16
CA GLY A 325 0.01 12.58 -9.97
C GLY A 325 -0.46 11.17 -10.31
N LEU A 326 -1.63 10.71 -9.85
CA LEU A 326 -2.23 9.46 -10.33
C LEU A 326 -2.46 9.55 -11.84
N GLN A 327 -1.96 8.56 -12.56
CA GLN A 327 -2.18 8.41 -14.00
C GLN A 327 -2.96 7.14 -14.24
N TRP A 328 -3.81 7.14 -15.27
CA TRP A 328 -4.53 5.95 -15.70
C TRP A 328 -4.76 5.95 -17.21
N LYS A 329 -4.91 4.76 -17.78
CA LYS A 329 -5.26 4.56 -19.17
C LYS A 329 -6.18 3.37 -19.29
N ALA A 330 -7.14 3.45 -20.21
CA ALA A 330 -7.99 2.31 -20.55
C ALA A 330 -8.01 2.06 -22.06
N THR A 331 -7.95 0.79 -22.44
CA THR A 331 -8.02 0.33 -23.83
C THR A 331 -9.05 -0.78 -23.96
N ARG A 332 -9.93 -0.69 -24.96
CA ARG A 332 -10.89 -1.74 -25.29
C ARG A 332 -10.38 -2.60 -26.43
N ARG A 333 -10.56 -3.90 -26.27
CA ARG A 333 -10.27 -4.92 -27.28
C ARG A 333 -11.57 -5.40 -27.93
N ARG A 334 -11.44 -6.09 -29.06
CA ARG A 334 -12.58 -6.53 -29.90
C ARG A 334 -13.40 -7.66 -29.26
N ASP A 335 -12.79 -8.40 -28.35
CA ASP A 335 -13.36 -9.51 -27.59
C ASP A 335 -14.18 -9.05 -26.35
N ARG A 336 -14.43 -7.74 -26.23
CA ARG A 336 -15.08 -7.10 -25.07
C ARG A 336 -14.20 -7.04 -23.82
N THR A 337 -12.90 -7.31 -23.93
CA THR A 337 -11.96 -7.04 -22.85
C THR A 337 -11.67 -5.53 -22.77
N THR A 338 -11.73 -4.99 -21.56
CA THR A 338 -11.17 -3.68 -21.22
C THR A 338 -9.94 -3.88 -20.36
N VAL A 339 -8.84 -3.26 -20.77
CA VAL A 339 -7.61 -3.17 -19.99
C VAL A 339 -7.59 -1.79 -19.34
N ILE A 340 -7.34 -1.73 -18.04
CA ILE A 340 -7.16 -0.49 -17.28
C ILE A 340 -5.83 -0.57 -16.55
N GLU A 341 -4.95 0.39 -16.80
CA GLU A 341 -3.70 0.56 -16.08
C GLU A 341 -3.75 1.82 -15.24
N LEU A 342 -3.10 1.77 -14.09
CA LEU A 342 -2.89 2.93 -13.23
C LEU A 342 -1.47 2.97 -12.69
N SER A 343 -1.02 4.20 -12.42
CA SER A 343 0.23 4.51 -11.73
C SER A 343 -0.04 5.50 -10.61
N ILE A 344 0.42 5.19 -9.40
CA ILE A 344 0.36 6.04 -8.21
C ILE A 344 1.80 6.41 -7.83
N PRO A 345 2.18 7.70 -7.85
CA PRO A 345 3.56 8.08 -7.56
C PRO A 345 3.98 7.82 -6.11
N ASN A 346 5.27 7.51 -5.92
CA ASN A 346 5.94 7.47 -4.63
C ASN A 346 6.56 8.83 -4.28
N GLY A 347 6.04 9.51 -3.25
CA GLY A 347 6.50 10.82 -2.80
C GLY A 347 6.09 12.00 -3.70
N GLY A 348 6.73 13.17 -3.50
CA GLY A 348 6.35 14.42 -4.16
C GLY A 348 5.03 14.96 -3.59
N GLU A 349 4.06 15.25 -4.45
CA GLU A 349 2.69 15.63 -4.04
C GLU A 349 1.81 14.41 -3.75
N SER A 350 2.28 13.19 -4.06
CA SER A 350 1.57 11.97 -3.68
C SER A 350 1.57 11.81 -2.17
N ARG A 351 0.48 11.24 -1.66
CA ARG A 351 0.33 10.90 -0.25
C ARG A 351 1.08 9.63 0.14
N TRP A 352 1.52 8.86 -0.85
CA TRP A 352 2.24 7.62 -0.62
C TRP A 352 3.72 7.90 -0.49
N PHE A 353 4.37 7.24 0.47
CA PHE A 353 5.81 7.29 0.63
C PHE A 353 6.34 5.95 1.13
N TRP A 354 7.25 5.35 0.37
CA TRP A 354 8.00 4.17 0.76
C TRP A 354 9.44 4.22 0.25
N MET A 355 10.31 3.43 0.86
CA MET A 355 11.70 3.28 0.47
C MET A 355 12.02 1.78 0.50
N GLY A 356 12.54 1.25 -0.60
CA GLY A 356 12.84 -0.18 -0.73
C GLY A 356 11.60 -1.06 -0.75
N GLY A 357 11.77 -2.33 -0.42
CA GLY A 357 10.69 -3.29 -0.19
C GLY A 357 10.14 -3.22 1.23
N GLY A 358 9.38 -4.25 1.61
CA GLY A 358 8.85 -4.47 2.97
C GLY A 358 7.60 -3.65 3.32
N ARG A 359 7.28 -2.61 2.56
CA ARG A 359 6.03 -1.85 2.76
C ARG A 359 4.82 -2.70 2.37
N GLU A 360 3.84 -2.78 3.25
CA GLU A 360 2.54 -3.38 2.93
C GLU A 360 1.61 -2.40 2.22
N ILE A 361 0.87 -2.90 1.23
CA ILE A 361 -0.19 -2.19 0.52
C ILE A 361 -1.47 -3.03 0.60
N GLY A 362 -2.54 -2.45 1.13
CA GLY A 362 -3.86 -3.09 1.13
C GLY A 362 -4.58 -2.85 -0.20
N ILE A 363 -5.20 -3.88 -0.76
CA ILE A 363 -6.00 -3.76 -1.98
C ILE A 363 -7.33 -4.50 -1.86
N TYR A 364 -8.39 -3.89 -2.40
CA TYR A 364 -9.63 -4.59 -2.71
C TYR A 364 -10.22 -4.05 -4.00
N ALA A 365 -11.04 -4.86 -4.68
CA ALA A 365 -11.67 -4.49 -5.93
C ALA A 365 -13.03 -5.16 -6.10
N ASP A 366 -14.02 -4.36 -6.49
CA ASP A 366 -15.38 -4.78 -6.82
C ASP A 366 -15.72 -4.35 -8.25
N VAL A 367 -16.44 -5.20 -8.97
CA VAL A 367 -16.94 -4.92 -10.32
C VAL A 367 -18.45 -5.11 -10.37
N TYR A 368 -19.15 -4.20 -11.04
CA TYR A 368 -20.61 -4.18 -11.12
C TYR A 368 -21.07 -4.19 -12.57
N GLN A 369 -22.10 -4.98 -12.85
CA GLN A 369 -22.85 -5.00 -14.11
C GLN A 369 -23.85 -3.86 -14.19
N ALA A 370 -24.36 -3.58 -15.40
CA ALA A 370 -25.33 -2.51 -15.65
C ALA A 370 -26.69 -2.70 -14.94
N ASN A 371 -27.02 -3.95 -14.59
CA ASN A 371 -28.20 -4.28 -13.79
C ASN A 371 -28.00 -4.00 -12.28
N GLY A 372 -26.78 -3.64 -11.86
CA GLY A 372 -26.41 -3.41 -10.47
C GLY A 372 -25.87 -4.64 -9.72
N ALA A 373 -25.78 -5.81 -10.38
CA ALA A 373 -25.15 -7.00 -9.80
C ALA A 373 -23.65 -6.73 -9.58
N GLY A 374 -23.20 -6.83 -8.34
CA GLY A 374 -21.83 -6.57 -7.91
C GLY A 374 -21.10 -7.85 -7.54
N TYR A 375 -19.82 -7.91 -7.90
CA TYR A 375 -18.92 -9.01 -7.66
C TYR A 375 -17.63 -8.50 -7.03
N SER A 376 -17.10 -9.23 -6.05
CA SER A 376 -15.87 -8.87 -5.33
C SER A 376 -14.74 -9.80 -5.74
N LEU A 377 -13.54 -9.24 -5.95
CA LEU A 377 -12.34 -10.00 -6.30
C LEU A 377 -11.87 -10.89 -5.14
N TYR A 378 -11.97 -10.33 -3.93
CA TYR A 378 -11.83 -11.02 -2.67
C TYR A 378 -13.21 -11.16 -2.04
N GLU A 379 -13.32 -11.72 -0.83
CA GLU A 379 -14.58 -11.62 -0.11
C GLU A 379 -15.01 -10.16 0.03
N PRO A 380 -16.33 -9.87 0.00
CA PRO A 380 -16.83 -8.50 0.00
C PRO A 380 -16.23 -7.61 1.10
N TYR A 381 -15.58 -6.53 0.67
CA TYR A 381 -14.85 -5.56 1.51
C TYR A 381 -13.62 -6.09 2.24
N ASP A 382 -13.23 -7.35 2.03
CA ASP A 382 -11.98 -7.88 2.54
C ASP A 382 -10.79 -7.22 1.83
N VAL A 383 -9.78 -6.87 2.60
CA VAL A 383 -8.60 -6.14 2.10
C VAL A 383 -7.42 -7.10 2.07
N PHE A 384 -6.93 -7.36 0.86
CA PHE A 384 -5.78 -8.21 0.64
C PHE A 384 -4.50 -7.36 0.75
N TYR A 385 -3.72 -7.55 1.82
CA TYR A 385 -2.45 -6.85 2.02
C TYR A 385 -1.29 -7.58 1.38
N CYS A 386 -0.55 -6.87 0.54
CA CYS A 386 0.64 -7.36 -0.15
C CYS A 386 1.89 -6.62 0.29
N VAL A 387 3.00 -7.33 0.45
CA VAL A 387 4.30 -6.76 0.79
C VAL A 387 5.05 -6.39 -0.47
N MET A 388 5.55 -5.16 -0.57
CA MET A 388 6.44 -4.74 -1.64
C MET A 388 7.73 -5.56 -1.61
N GLN A 389 8.07 -6.19 -2.73
CA GLN A 389 9.35 -6.88 -2.85
C GLN A 389 10.49 -5.88 -2.86
N GLU A 390 11.64 -6.29 -2.32
CA GLU A 390 12.86 -5.51 -2.46
C GLU A 390 13.19 -5.32 -3.96
N PRO A 391 13.72 -4.14 -4.33
CA PRO A 391 14.29 -3.94 -5.65
C PRO A 391 15.28 -5.06 -5.98
N SER A 392 14.91 -5.92 -6.93
CA SER A 392 15.74 -7.02 -7.39
C SER A 392 15.99 -6.87 -8.89
N GLY A 393 17.26 -6.72 -9.26
CA GLY A 393 17.68 -6.47 -10.64
C GLY A 393 17.88 -4.99 -10.98
N GLU A 394 18.53 -4.74 -12.13
CA GLU A 394 18.74 -3.39 -12.67
C GLU A 394 17.54 -3.00 -13.54
N LEU A 395 16.69 -2.08 -13.06
CA LEU A 395 15.74 -1.42 -13.96
C LEU A 395 16.50 -0.52 -14.93
N PRO A 396 16.01 -0.35 -16.18
CA PRO A 396 16.54 0.68 -17.06
C PRO A 396 16.49 2.04 -16.35
N LEU A 397 17.61 2.76 -16.37
CA LEU A 397 17.66 4.11 -15.85
C LEU A 397 16.60 4.96 -16.58
N PRO A 398 15.85 5.82 -15.86
CA PRO A 398 14.82 6.63 -16.49
C PRO A 398 15.43 7.56 -17.56
N ALA A 399 14.59 8.05 -18.47
CA ALA A 399 15.03 9.06 -19.43
C ALA A 399 15.37 10.39 -18.73
N GLY A 400 16.17 11.23 -19.40
CA GLY A 400 16.50 12.58 -18.91
C GLY A 400 17.74 12.66 -18.00
N ALA A 401 18.62 11.66 -18.06
CA ALA A 401 19.95 11.78 -17.44
C ALA A 401 20.67 13.04 -17.98
N PRO A 402 21.34 13.81 -17.11
CA PRO A 402 22.10 14.98 -17.55
C PRO A 402 23.23 14.53 -18.47
N GLN A 403 23.63 15.41 -19.40
CA GLN A 403 24.87 15.19 -20.14
C GLN A 403 26.07 15.41 -19.22
N GLU A 404 27.19 14.78 -19.58
CA GLU A 404 28.47 15.05 -18.95
C GLU A 404 28.83 16.54 -19.00
N LEU A 405 29.25 17.09 -17.86
CA LEU A 405 29.56 18.50 -17.70
C LEU A 405 30.82 18.85 -18.48
N ARG A 406 30.66 19.71 -19.49
CA ARG A 406 31.78 20.21 -20.31
C ARG A 406 32.37 21.48 -19.72
N ARG A 407 33.65 21.74 -20.00
CA ARG A 407 34.38 22.93 -19.50
C ARG A 407 33.66 24.23 -19.85
N GLU A 408 33.09 24.33 -21.05
CA GLU A 408 32.42 25.54 -21.56
C GLU A 408 31.11 25.85 -20.82
N THR A 409 30.52 24.83 -20.20
CA THR A 409 29.25 24.91 -19.48
C THR A 409 29.40 24.90 -17.96
N ALA A 410 30.63 24.73 -17.45
CA ALA A 410 30.91 24.71 -16.03
C ALA A 410 30.97 26.13 -15.46
N THR A 411 30.42 26.33 -14.26
CA THR A 411 30.53 27.59 -13.52
C THR A 411 31.98 27.82 -13.05
N ARG A 412 32.66 26.73 -12.66
CA ARG A 412 34.07 26.71 -12.30
C ARG A 412 34.75 25.46 -12.86
N VAL A 413 36.00 25.63 -13.26
CA VAL A 413 36.92 24.56 -13.63
C VAL A 413 38.16 24.73 -12.75
N PHE A 414 38.55 23.65 -12.08
CA PHE A 414 39.73 23.63 -11.23
C PHE A 414 40.72 22.63 -11.77
N THR A 415 41.99 23.05 -11.79
CA THR A 415 43.14 22.19 -12.09
C THR A 415 44.18 22.36 -10.97
N PRO A 416 45.17 21.46 -10.84
CA PRO A 416 46.22 21.63 -9.84
C PRO A 416 46.98 22.97 -9.95
N THR A 417 46.98 23.59 -11.13
CA THR A 417 47.54 24.93 -11.36
C THR A 417 46.54 26.08 -11.17
N GLN A 418 45.26 25.78 -11.02
CA GLN A 418 44.14 26.74 -10.87
C GLN A 418 43.17 26.23 -9.80
N ALA A 419 43.60 26.29 -8.54
CA ALA A 419 42.86 25.76 -7.39
C ALA A 419 42.13 26.84 -6.56
N GLU A 420 42.10 28.10 -7.03
CA GLU A 420 41.46 29.19 -6.30
C GLU A 420 39.97 28.91 -6.07
N GLY A 421 39.55 28.90 -4.80
CA GLY A 421 38.18 28.55 -4.39
C GLY A 421 37.99 27.09 -3.99
N LEU A 422 39.02 26.24 -4.08
CA LEU A 422 39.03 24.91 -3.47
C LEU A 422 39.62 24.96 -2.05
N GLN A 423 39.02 24.20 -1.15
CA GLN A 423 39.60 23.87 0.14
C GLN A 423 40.13 22.43 0.09
N LEU A 424 41.45 22.28 0.24
CA LEU A 424 42.12 20.98 0.29
C LEU A 424 42.25 20.52 1.74
N GLY A 425 41.75 19.32 2.02
CA GLY A 425 41.94 18.65 3.30
C GLY A 425 43.40 18.22 3.52
N ALA A 426 43.71 17.82 4.75
CA ALA A 426 45.05 17.35 5.10
C ALA A 426 45.47 16.13 4.24
N GLY A 427 46.73 16.11 3.81
CA GLY A 427 47.33 14.99 3.06
C GLY A 427 47.14 15.03 1.53
N TRP A 428 46.37 15.97 0.99
CA TRP A 428 46.30 16.19 -0.46
C TRP A 428 47.55 16.95 -0.95
N GLU A 429 48.24 16.38 -1.94
CA GLU A 429 49.46 16.97 -2.50
C GLU A 429 49.39 17.05 -4.03
N ILE A 430 50.00 18.07 -4.62
CA ILE A 430 50.12 18.13 -6.08
C ILE A 430 51.34 17.30 -6.51
N ARG A 431 51.11 16.20 -7.22
CA ARG A 431 52.17 15.35 -7.78
C ARG A 431 51.87 15.03 -9.25
N ASN A 432 52.86 15.24 -10.12
CA ASN A 432 52.76 14.92 -11.55
C ASN A 432 51.51 15.52 -12.23
N GLY A 433 51.16 16.76 -11.90
CA GLY A 433 50.02 17.46 -12.49
C GLY A 433 48.64 16.96 -12.04
N ALA A 434 48.55 16.30 -10.88
CA ALA A 434 47.29 15.86 -10.26
C ALA A 434 47.30 16.12 -8.75
N TRP A 435 46.14 16.37 -8.15
CA TRP A 435 45.98 16.27 -6.70
C TRP A 435 45.99 14.79 -6.33
N THR A 436 46.92 14.38 -5.47
CA THR A 436 47.15 12.99 -5.09
C THR A 436 46.89 12.83 -3.60
N TYR A 437 46.18 11.75 -3.24
CA TYR A 437 45.97 11.33 -1.87
C TYR A 437 46.23 9.83 -1.74
N ASP A 438 47.11 9.46 -0.79
CA ASP A 438 47.51 8.07 -0.53
C ASP A 438 47.25 7.66 0.94
N GLY A 439 46.51 8.47 1.70
CA GLY A 439 46.27 8.25 3.13
C GLY A 439 45.12 7.28 3.43
N HIS A 440 45.05 6.83 4.69
CA HIS A 440 43.94 6.01 5.19
C HIS A 440 42.78 6.86 5.73
N GLU A 441 43.09 7.97 6.40
CA GLU A 441 42.08 8.85 7.00
C GLU A 441 41.20 9.50 5.93
N GLU A 442 39.96 9.81 6.28
CA GLU A 442 39.09 10.52 5.35
C GLU A 442 39.56 11.97 5.16
N SER A 443 39.69 12.44 3.92
CA SER A 443 40.11 13.80 3.59
C SER A 443 39.42 14.29 2.32
N HIS A 444 39.07 15.58 2.28
CA HIS A 444 38.20 16.11 1.21
C HIS A 444 38.88 17.17 0.35
N ILE A 445 38.54 17.21 -0.94
CA ILE A 445 38.65 18.43 -1.75
C ILE A 445 37.26 19.06 -1.84
N ARG A 446 37.10 20.31 -1.43
CA ARG A 446 35.78 20.94 -1.25
C ARG A 446 35.61 22.24 -2.01
N ILE A 447 34.40 22.46 -2.50
CA ILE A 447 33.86 23.73 -2.97
C ILE A 447 32.80 24.16 -1.96
N THR A 448 33.07 25.21 -1.18
CA THR A 448 32.23 25.66 -0.06
C THR A 448 31.51 26.98 -0.36
N GLY A 449 30.57 27.36 0.50
CA GLY A 449 29.88 28.66 0.41
C GLY A 449 28.81 28.69 -0.69
N LEU A 450 28.29 27.53 -1.05
CA LEU A 450 27.22 27.38 -2.02
C LEU A 450 25.85 27.65 -1.35
N ASN A 451 24.88 27.99 -2.18
CA ASN A 451 23.47 27.98 -1.82
C ASN A 451 22.69 27.45 -3.03
N ALA A 452 22.94 26.18 -3.36
CA ALA A 452 22.51 25.61 -4.63
C ALA A 452 21.42 24.55 -4.42
N THR A 453 20.33 24.65 -5.17
CA THR A 453 19.31 23.58 -5.22
C THR A 453 19.59 22.59 -6.33
N GLU A 454 20.34 22.99 -7.36
CA GLU A 454 20.81 22.11 -8.42
C GLU A 454 22.31 22.21 -8.60
N PHE A 455 22.96 21.09 -8.92
CA PHE A 455 24.39 21.06 -9.16
C PHE A 455 24.81 19.92 -10.10
N ASP A 456 26.00 20.07 -10.68
CA ASP A 456 26.81 18.95 -11.19
C ASP A 456 28.22 19.12 -10.62
N LEU A 457 28.74 18.04 -10.05
CA LEU A 457 30.13 17.87 -9.66
C LEU A 457 30.73 16.81 -10.56
N TRP A 458 31.61 17.21 -11.47
CA TRP A 458 32.31 16.32 -12.39
C TRP A 458 33.79 16.30 -12.06
N VAL A 459 34.42 15.14 -12.19
CA VAL A 459 35.84 14.93 -11.94
C VAL A 459 36.47 13.98 -12.95
N GLU A 460 37.72 14.27 -13.32
CA GLU A 460 38.62 13.33 -14.00
C GLU A 460 39.61 12.78 -12.98
N LEU A 461 39.63 11.45 -12.81
CA LEU A 461 40.42 10.82 -11.75
C LEU A 461 40.99 9.44 -12.12
N GLU A 462 41.99 9.01 -11.37
CA GLU A 462 42.41 7.63 -11.20
C GLU A 462 42.15 7.23 -9.74
N ALA A 463 41.54 6.08 -9.50
CA ALA A 463 41.36 5.54 -8.15
C ALA A 463 41.66 4.04 -8.13
N THR A 464 42.34 3.58 -7.08
CA THR A 464 42.71 2.16 -6.96
C THR A 464 41.60 1.31 -6.32
N GLN A 465 40.75 1.92 -5.48
CA GLN A 465 39.74 1.19 -4.70
C GLN A 465 38.34 1.73 -4.90
N ASP A 466 38.17 3.05 -4.79
CA ASP A 466 36.87 3.69 -4.88
C ASP A 466 37.00 5.17 -5.24
N ALA A 467 35.92 5.70 -5.81
CA ALA A 467 35.73 7.14 -5.95
C ALA A 467 34.44 7.55 -5.28
N VAL A 468 34.53 8.61 -4.48
CA VAL A 468 33.42 9.09 -3.67
C VAL A 468 33.22 10.57 -3.92
N LEU A 469 32.02 10.91 -4.38
CA LEU A 469 31.57 12.29 -4.54
C LEU A 469 30.46 12.58 -3.54
N ALA A 470 30.41 13.80 -3.01
CA ALA A 470 29.39 14.17 -2.05
C ALA A 470 28.90 15.62 -2.22
N ALA A 471 27.68 15.86 -1.74
CA ALA A 471 27.13 17.20 -1.52
C ALA A 471 26.54 17.27 -0.11
N PHE A 472 26.87 18.33 0.62
CA PHE A 472 26.48 18.50 2.02
C PHE A 472 25.58 19.71 2.25
N LEU A 473 24.65 19.56 3.19
CA LEU A 473 23.73 20.61 3.61
C LEU A 473 24.46 21.74 4.35
N PRO A 474 23.91 22.97 4.36
CA PRO A 474 24.43 24.08 5.16
C PRO A 474 24.51 23.78 6.66
N THR A 475 23.66 22.88 7.15
CA THR A 475 23.60 22.49 8.57
C THR A 475 24.58 21.38 8.94
N THR A 476 25.25 20.76 7.96
CA THR A 476 26.18 19.66 8.23
C THR A 476 27.51 20.22 8.69
N PRO A 477 27.92 19.99 9.95
CA PRO A 477 29.18 20.51 10.45
C PRO A 477 30.34 19.80 9.74
N GLU A 478 31.45 20.51 9.56
CA GLU A 478 32.65 20.01 8.89
C GLU A 478 33.15 18.68 9.46
N THR A 479 33.10 18.50 10.79
CA THR A 479 33.50 17.28 11.49
C THR A 479 32.58 16.08 11.25
N ALA A 480 31.39 16.30 10.68
CA ALA A 480 30.44 15.25 10.34
C ALA A 480 30.32 15.03 8.83
N MET A 481 30.95 15.86 7.99
CA MET A 481 31.00 15.65 6.55
C MET A 481 31.76 14.36 6.28
N GLY A 482 31.09 13.36 5.71
CA GLY A 482 31.73 12.11 5.35
C GLY A 482 30.80 11.18 4.61
N ALA A 483 31.28 9.99 4.33
CA ALA A 483 30.66 9.05 3.39
C ALA A 483 29.28 8.49 3.86
N GLY A 484 28.79 8.91 5.04
CA GLY A 484 27.49 8.54 5.60
C GLY A 484 26.44 9.66 5.63
N ARG A 485 26.74 10.87 5.13
CA ARG A 485 25.88 12.06 5.32
C ARG A 485 25.39 12.70 4.03
N ASP A 486 24.17 13.22 4.08
CA ASP A 486 23.52 13.98 3.00
C ASP A 486 23.53 13.25 1.66
N TYR A 487 24.16 13.79 0.61
CA TYR A 487 24.18 13.18 -0.71
C TYR A 487 25.55 12.57 -0.97
N VAL A 488 25.67 11.24 -0.99
CA VAL A 488 26.93 10.55 -1.29
C VAL A 488 26.75 9.60 -2.46
N LEU A 489 27.68 9.67 -3.40
CA LEU A 489 27.88 8.72 -4.47
C LEU A 489 29.13 7.89 -4.18
N PHE A 490 28.97 6.58 -4.15
CA PHE A 490 30.07 5.63 -4.12
C PHE A 490 30.19 4.93 -5.46
N VAL A 491 31.38 4.91 -6.03
CA VAL A 491 31.74 4.00 -7.12
C VAL A 491 32.79 3.03 -6.60
N GLY A 492 32.39 1.77 -6.38
CA GLY A 492 33.24 0.74 -5.79
C GLY A 492 34.23 0.15 -6.80
N GLY A 493 35.35 -0.38 -6.34
CA GLY A 493 36.42 -0.95 -7.18
C GLY A 493 37.04 -2.23 -6.62
N TYR A 494 36.49 -2.82 -5.54
CA TYR A 494 36.89 -4.14 -5.04
C TYR A 494 35.72 -4.91 -4.42
N LEU A 495 35.88 -6.23 -4.24
CA LEU A 495 34.83 -7.26 -4.02
C LEU A 495 33.71 -6.98 -2.98
N ASN A 496 33.85 -5.99 -2.10
CA ASN A 496 32.84 -5.65 -1.09
C ASN A 496 32.26 -4.23 -1.22
N THR A 497 32.78 -3.38 -2.12
CA THR A 497 32.26 -2.03 -2.37
C THR A 497 31.37 -2.04 -3.60
N ARG A 498 30.07 -1.80 -3.44
CA ARG A 498 29.13 -1.69 -4.58
C ARG A 498 28.90 -0.23 -4.93
N THR A 499 28.73 0.03 -6.21
CA THR A 499 28.36 1.36 -6.70
C THR A 499 26.92 1.67 -6.35
N ARG A 500 26.71 2.73 -5.56
CA ARG A 500 25.41 3.09 -4.99
C ARG A 500 25.33 4.57 -4.62
N PHE A 501 24.11 5.08 -4.44
CA PHE A 501 23.92 6.29 -3.64
C PHE A 501 23.74 5.94 -2.16
N ARG A 502 24.13 6.89 -1.32
CA ARG A 502 23.71 6.95 0.07
C ARG A 502 23.16 8.33 0.34
N LEU A 503 21.84 8.41 0.53
CA LEU A 503 21.09 9.64 0.74
C LEU A 503 20.65 9.68 2.21
N PHE A 504 21.14 10.67 2.95
CA PHE A 504 20.84 10.89 4.37
C PHE A 504 21.09 9.65 5.24
N GLY A 505 22.14 8.89 4.91
CA GLY A 505 22.51 7.65 5.60
C GLY A 505 21.77 6.39 5.12
N VAL A 506 20.81 6.53 4.21
CA VAL A 506 20.07 5.41 3.61
C VAL A 506 20.68 5.08 2.26
N GLU A 507 20.98 3.80 2.01
CA GLU A 507 21.47 3.36 0.71
C GLU A 507 20.33 3.33 -0.30
N THR A 508 20.55 3.95 -1.46
CA THR A 508 19.56 4.05 -2.53
C THR A 508 20.23 3.76 -3.87
N ALA A 509 19.54 3.00 -4.73
CA ALA A 509 20.03 2.53 -6.02
C ALA A 509 21.35 1.72 -5.98
N GLU A 510 21.49 0.78 -6.92
CA GLU A 510 22.69 -0.03 -7.06
C GLU A 510 23.03 -0.18 -8.54
N SER A 511 24.33 -0.31 -8.84
CA SER A 511 24.84 -0.59 -10.17
C SER A 511 25.99 -1.59 -10.08
N GLY A 512 26.06 -2.50 -11.06
CA GLY A 512 27.22 -3.37 -11.26
C GLY A 512 28.48 -2.65 -11.77
N GLN A 513 28.41 -1.35 -12.11
CA GLN A 513 29.59 -0.59 -12.56
C GLN A 513 30.65 -0.55 -11.46
N MET A 514 31.91 -0.79 -11.83
CA MET A 514 33.04 -0.72 -10.90
C MET A 514 34.11 0.24 -11.42
N MET A 515 34.87 0.83 -10.50
CA MET A 515 36.11 1.52 -10.79
C MET A 515 37.14 0.53 -11.32
N THR A 516 37.80 0.87 -12.43
CA THR A 516 38.86 0.05 -13.02
C THR A 516 40.20 0.79 -13.01
N PRO A 517 41.34 0.10 -13.16
CA PRO A 517 42.62 0.77 -13.31
C PRO A 517 42.65 1.65 -14.56
N GLY A 518 42.86 2.95 -14.39
CA GLY A 518 42.92 3.90 -15.50
C GLY A 518 42.34 5.26 -15.12
N ARG A 519 42.36 6.18 -16.09
CA ARG A 519 41.68 7.47 -15.98
C ARG A 519 40.21 7.30 -16.33
N HIS A 520 39.36 7.81 -15.46
CA HIS A 520 37.91 7.78 -15.60
C HIS A 520 37.33 9.17 -15.36
N THR A 521 36.11 9.37 -15.86
CA THR A 521 35.28 10.52 -15.49
C THR A 521 34.15 10.08 -14.59
N LEU A 522 33.89 10.86 -13.55
CA LEU A 522 32.78 10.62 -12.61
C LEU A 522 32.02 11.91 -12.39
N GLN A 523 30.69 11.84 -12.44
CA GLN A 523 29.82 12.98 -12.19
C GLN A 523 28.71 12.63 -11.21
N LEU A 524 28.51 13.49 -10.21
CA LEU A 524 27.34 13.53 -9.36
C LEU A 524 26.50 14.75 -9.71
N SER A 525 25.26 14.53 -10.12
CA SER A 525 24.34 15.59 -10.53
C SER A 525 23.05 15.57 -9.72
N ARG A 526 22.53 16.76 -9.42
CA ARG A 526 21.20 16.99 -8.86
C ARG A 526 20.43 17.97 -9.74
N ARG A 527 19.32 17.53 -10.34
CA ARG A 527 18.50 18.29 -11.29
C ARG A 527 17.03 17.95 -11.09
N GLU A 528 16.16 18.95 -10.99
CA GLU A 528 14.70 18.74 -10.96
C GLU A 528 14.25 17.69 -9.90
N GLY A 529 14.90 17.70 -8.72
CA GLY A 529 14.62 16.75 -7.64
C GLY A 529 15.09 15.31 -7.89
N LYS A 530 16.03 15.12 -8.83
CA LYS A 530 16.63 13.83 -9.18
C LYS A 530 18.14 13.87 -9.02
N LEU A 531 18.70 12.78 -8.55
CA LEU A 531 20.14 12.53 -8.46
C LEU A 531 20.58 11.56 -9.55
N TRP A 532 21.73 11.85 -10.15
CA TRP A 532 22.31 11.06 -11.23
C TRP A 532 23.79 10.87 -11.00
N ALA A 533 24.27 9.66 -11.30
CA ALA A 533 25.68 9.35 -11.36
C ALA A 533 26.03 8.99 -12.80
N LEU A 534 27.07 9.63 -13.35
CA LEU A 534 27.63 9.25 -14.63
C LEU A 534 29.07 8.74 -14.44
N PHE A 535 29.41 7.66 -15.12
CA PHE A 535 30.74 7.10 -15.19
C PHE A 535 31.17 7.00 -16.66
N ASP A 536 32.29 7.62 -17.01
CA ASP A 536 32.77 7.75 -18.40
C ASP A 536 31.69 8.25 -19.37
N GLY A 537 30.95 9.27 -18.92
CA GLY A 537 29.88 9.93 -19.67
C GLY A 537 28.56 9.13 -19.79
N LYS A 538 28.48 7.93 -19.19
CA LYS A 538 27.27 7.09 -19.20
C LYS A 538 26.56 7.14 -17.86
N PRO A 539 25.22 7.28 -17.81
CA PRO A 539 24.48 7.20 -16.56
C PRO A 539 24.58 5.78 -16.00
N ILE A 540 24.89 5.67 -14.71
CA ILE A 540 25.07 4.39 -14.00
C ILE A 540 24.18 4.28 -12.76
N LEU A 541 23.76 5.39 -12.16
CA LEU A 541 22.80 5.40 -11.05
C LEU A 541 21.79 6.54 -11.20
N TYR A 542 20.61 6.32 -10.65
CA TYR A 542 19.53 7.28 -10.51
C TYR A 542 18.89 7.13 -9.13
N ALA A 543 18.54 8.24 -8.48
CA ALA A 543 17.69 8.25 -7.29
C ALA A 543 16.84 9.52 -7.25
N ARG A 544 15.66 9.45 -6.60
CA ARG A 544 14.94 10.67 -6.22
C ARG A 544 15.65 11.35 -5.06
N ASP A 545 15.65 12.67 -5.12
CA ASP A 545 16.05 13.46 -3.98
C ASP A 545 14.88 13.54 -2.98
N PRO A 546 15.04 13.06 -1.73
CA PRO A 546 13.98 13.17 -0.72
C PRO A 546 13.74 14.62 -0.26
N ASN A 547 14.65 15.56 -0.54
CA ASN A 547 14.57 16.96 -0.13
C ASN A 547 14.92 17.93 -1.29
N PRO A 548 14.18 17.93 -2.42
CA PRO A 548 14.56 18.59 -3.67
C PRO A 548 14.70 20.12 -3.60
N THR A 549 14.09 20.75 -2.60
CA THR A 549 14.14 22.20 -2.37
C THR A 549 15.24 22.61 -1.40
N GLN A 550 15.82 21.67 -0.66
CA GLN A 550 16.84 21.95 0.34
C GLN A 550 18.16 22.33 -0.34
N PRO A 551 18.70 23.54 -0.16
CA PRO A 551 19.98 23.91 -0.76
C PRO A 551 21.15 23.12 -0.15
N ILE A 552 22.20 22.91 -0.93
CA ILE A 552 23.51 22.40 -0.49
C ILE A 552 24.50 23.56 -0.36
N ALA A 553 25.42 23.43 0.60
CA ALA A 553 26.45 24.42 0.88
C ALA A 553 27.85 24.01 0.42
N THR A 554 28.08 22.70 0.27
CA THR A 554 29.39 22.15 -0.06
C THR A 554 29.27 21.03 -1.09
N LEU A 555 30.13 21.06 -2.11
CA LEU A 555 30.43 19.92 -2.97
C LEU A 555 31.80 19.38 -2.60
N ALA A 556 31.95 18.06 -2.55
CA ALA A 556 33.17 17.42 -2.07
C ALA A 556 33.56 16.19 -2.88
N ILE A 557 34.86 15.97 -2.97
CA ILE A 557 35.46 14.71 -3.38
C ILE A 557 36.14 14.12 -2.15
N ILE A 558 35.82 12.87 -1.83
CA ILE A 558 36.27 12.22 -0.61
C ILE A 558 37.38 11.22 -0.96
N GLY A 559 38.58 11.47 -0.45
CA GLY A 559 39.69 10.53 -0.40
C GLY A 559 39.79 9.88 0.98
N GLY A 560 40.51 8.76 1.07
CA GLY A 560 40.61 7.97 2.30
C GLY A 560 40.56 6.48 2.04
N TYR A 561 40.34 5.72 3.10
CA TYR A 561 40.05 4.28 3.06
C TYR A 561 41.16 3.41 2.45
N SER A 562 42.39 3.93 2.43
CA SER A 562 43.55 3.34 1.72
C SER A 562 43.43 3.36 0.19
N GLY A 563 42.46 4.12 -0.34
CA GLY A 563 42.30 4.38 -1.76
C GLY A 563 43.35 5.39 -2.22
N LYS A 564 44.29 4.93 -3.06
CA LYS A 564 45.17 5.86 -3.79
C LYS A 564 44.35 6.53 -4.88
N GLN A 565 44.19 7.84 -4.75
CA GLN A 565 43.40 8.67 -5.66
C GLN A 565 44.26 9.75 -6.28
N ARG A 566 44.05 10.01 -7.57
CA ARG A 566 44.66 11.12 -8.32
C ARG A 566 43.57 11.85 -9.09
N ILE A 567 43.42 13.14 -8.83
CA ILE A 567 42.40 13.99 -9.46
C ILE A 567 43.11 14.98 -10.38
N TYR A 568 42.72 14.95 -11.66
CA TYR A 568 43.32 15.76 -12.72
C TYR A 568 42.56 17.07 -12.95
N GLU A 569 41.24 17.01 -12.86
CA GLU A 569 40.36 18.14 -13.10
C GLU A 569 39.06 18.00 -12.33
N ILE A 570 38.54 19.12 -11.84
CA ILE A 570 37.23 19.22 -11.21
C ILE A 570 36.44 20.27 -11.97
N ARG A 571 35.22 19.95 -12.38
CA ARG A 571 34.26 20.89 -12.95
C ARG A 571 33.04 20.94 -12.06
N ALA A 572 32.55 22.14 -11.81
CA ALA A 572 31.34 22.32 -11.04
C ALA A 572 30.41 23.33 -11.71
N ARG A 573 29.13 22.98 -11.75
CA ARG A 573 28.02 23.84 -12.16
C ARG A 573 26.99 23.82 -11.06
N TRP A 574 26.44 24.97 -10.69
CA TRP A 574 25.39 25.05 -9.68
C TRP A 574 24.44 26.21 -9.96
N LYS A 575 23.20 26.09 -9.48
CA LYS A 575 22.15 27.10 -9.60
C LYS A 575 21.52 27.39 -8.25
#